data_AF-A0A958C087-F1
#
_entry.id   AF-A0A958C087-F1
#
_cell.length_a   1.000
_cell.length_b   1.000
_cell.length_c   1.000
_cell.angle_alpha   90.00
_cell.angle_beta   90.00
_cell.angle_gamma   90.00
#
_symmetry.space_group_name_H-M   'P 1'
#
loop_
_entity.id
_entity.type
_entity.pdbx_description
1 polymer ?
#
loop_
_entity_poly.entity_id
_entity_poly.type
_entity_poly.pdbx_seq_one_letter_code
_entity_poly.pdbx_strand_id
1 'polypeptide(L)'
;MMAKGDDIEARLIDFAVRIIRLGNNLPKSRAGNHIAGQLLRSGTAPAAIYAEARGAESTKDFVHKLKLALKELNESRVWLKI
;
A
#
# COMPACT_ATOMS: atom_id res chain seq x y z
N MET A 1 -14.55 -20.00 -5.50
CA MET A 1 -14.45 -18.99 -4.42
C MET A 1 -12.98 -18.75 -4.15
N MET A 2 -12.50 -17.51 -4.21
CA MET A 2 -11.08 -17.19 -4.02
C MET A 2 -10.72 -17.34 -2.53
N ALA A 3 -9.53 -17.85 -2.20
CA ALA A 3 -9.11 -17.93 -0.81
C ALA A 3 -8.95 -16.51 -0.23
N LYS A 4 -9.26 -16.33 1.06
CA LYS A 4 -9.25 -15.01 1.70
C LYS A 4 -7.88 -14.32 1.61
N GLY A 5 -6.79 -15.08 1.66
CA GLY A 5 -5.44 -14.54 1.50
C GLY A 5 -5.20 -13.98 0.10
N ASP A 6 -5.60 -14.72 -0.92
CA ASP A 6 -5.47 -14.30 -2.32
C ASP A 6 -6.36 -13.08 -2.63
N ASP A 7 -7.56 -13.00 -2.05
CA ASP A 7 -8.43 -11.81 -2.16
C ASP A 7 -7.74 -10.55 -1.61
N ILE A 8 -7.10 -10.64 -0.43
CA ILE A 8 -6.39 -9.50 0.17
C ILE A 8 -5.22 -9.06 -0.72
N GLU A 9 -4.42 -10.00 -1.22
CA GLU A 9 -3.30 -9.70 -2.12
C GLU A 9 -3.78 -8.97 -3.38
N ALA A 10 -4.82 -9.50 -4.04
CA ALA A 10 -5.40 -8.90 -5.23
C ALA A 10 -5.90 -7.47 -4.97
N ARG A 11 -6.56 -7.24 -3.83
CA ARG A 11 -7.05 -5.91 -3.44
C ARG A 11 -5.94 -4.91 -3.15
N LEU A 12 -4.84 -5.36 -2.55
CA LEU A 12 -3.67 -4.51 -2.29
C LEU A 12 -2.94 -4.15 -3.59
N ILE A 13 -2.86 -5.09 -4.54
CA ILE A 13 -2.31 -4.84 -5.88
C ILE A 13 -3.18 -3.83 -6.64
N ASP A 14 -4.51 -4.00 -6.65
CA ASP A 14 -5.42 -3.04 -7.30
C ASP A 14 -5.31 -1.64 -6.66
N PHE A 15 -5.21 -1.58 -5.32
CA PHE A 15 -4.98 -0.33 -4.61
C PHE A 15 -3.65 0.34 -5.03
N ALA A 16 -2.55 -0.41 -5.12
CA ALA A 16 -1.26 0.09 -5.56
C ALA A 16 -1.33 0.65 -7.00
N VAL A 17 -2.00 -0.05 -7.92
CA VAL A 17 -2.21 0.41 -9.30
C VAL A 17 -3.01 1.72 -9.34
N ARG A 18 -4.06 1.84 -8.52
CA ARG A 18 -4.85 3.07 -8.40
C ARG A 18 -4.02 4.25 -7.88
N ILE A 19 -3.18 4.00 -6.87
CA ILE A 19 -2.26 5.02 -6.33
C ILE A 19 -1.24 5.47 -7.39
N ILE A 20 -0.67 4.56 -8.15
CA ILE A 20 0.26 4.90 -9.25
C ILE A 20 -0.43 5.79 -10.28
N ARG A 21 -1.65 5.43 -10.69
CA ARG A 21 -2.46 6.24 -11.61
C ARG A 21 -2.76 7.62 -11.01
N LEU A 22 -3.13 7.71 -9.75
CA LEU A 22 -3.37 8.98 -9.07
C LEU A 22 -2.11 9.86 -9.06
N GLY A 23 -0.97 9.33 -8.61
CA GLY A 23 0.30 10.06 -8.55
C GLY A 23 0.75 10.60 -9.91
N ASN A 24 0.50 9.85 -10.99
CA ASN A 24 0.80 10.30 -12.35
C ASN A 24 -0.08 11.47 -12.82
N ASN A 25 -1.30 11.57 -12.31
CA ASN A 25 -2.28 12.61 -12.66
C ASN A 25 -2.20 13.86 -11.78
N LEU A 26 -1.38 13.88 -10.72
CA LEU A 26 -1.20 15.07 -9.90
C LEU A 26 -0.45 16.19 -10.67
N PRO A 27 -0.74 17.47 -10.36
CA PRO A 27 -0.05 18.60 -10.98
C PRO A 27 1.47 18.51 -10.82
N LYS A 28 2.23 18.88 -11.86
CA LYS A 28 3.70 18.89 -11.85
C LYS A 28 4.28 20.10 -11.07
N SER A 29 3.64 20.47 -9.97
CA SER A 29 4.10 21.50 -9.04
C SER A 29 4.96 20.86 -7.93
N ARG A 30 5.69 21.68 -7.17
CA ARG A 30 6.45 21.19 -6.00
C ARG A 30 5.56 20.45 -5.00
N ALA A 31 4.38 20.99 -4.71
CA ALA A 31 3.40 20.37 -3.81
C ALA A 31 2.84 19.07 -4.41
N GLY A 32 2.44 19.08 -5.69
CA GLY A 32 1.92 17.89 -6.36
C GLY A 32 2.94 16.76 -6.42
N ASN A 33 4.21 17.06 -6.72
CA ASN A 33 5.29 16.08 -6.71
C ASN A 33 5.58 15.54 -5.29
N HIS A 34 5.47 16.38 -4.26
CA HIS A 34 5.62 15.95 -2.87
C HIS A 34 4.52 14.96 -2.48
N ILE A 35 3.26 15.31 -2.70
CA ILE A 35 2.11 14.45 -2.41
C ILE A 35 2.17 13.15 -3.24
N ALA A 36 2.50 13.25 -4.53
CA ALA A 36 2.68 12.09 -5.39
C ALA A 36 3.74 11.13 -4.84
N GLY A 37 4.91 11.64 -4.45
CA GLY A 37 5.98 10.81 -3.87
C GLY A 37 5.56 10.12 -2.57
N GLN A 38 4.82 10.81 -1.72
CA GLN A 38 4.31 10.25 -0.46
C GLN A 38 3.28 9.14 -0.70
N LEU A 39 2.31 9.41 -1.58
CA LEU A 39 1.29 8.42 -1.98
C LEU A 39 1.92 7.22 -2.66
N LEU A 40 2.86 7.43 -3.60
CA LEU A 40 3.53 6.33 -4.29
C LEU A 40 4.24 5.40 -3.31
N ARG A 41 5.00 5.94 -2.35
CA ARG A 41 5.68 5.10 -1.34
C ARG A 41 4.70 4.35 -0.45
N SER A 42 3.82 5.09 0.24
CA SER A 42 2.93 4.52 1.24
C SER A 42 1.83 3.66 0.63
N GLY A 43 1.41 3.93 -0.61
CA GLY A 43 0.29 3.25 -1.24
C GLY A 43 0.67 1.99 -2.02
N THR A 44 1.94 1.84 -2.44
CA THR A 44 2.41 0.61 -3.10
C THR A 44 3.06 -0.37 -2.12
N ALA A 45 3.64 0.12 -1.01
CA ALA A 45 4.28 -0.72 0.01
C ALA A 45 3.39 -1.83 0.60
N PRO A 46 2.08 -1.62 0.87
CA PRO A 46 1.22 -2.63 1.47
C PRO A 46 1.16 -3.96 0.70
N ALA A 47 1.18 -3.91 -0.64
CA ALA A 47 1.14 -5.11 -1.47
C ALA A 47 2.41 -5.96 -1.30
N ALA A 48 3.59 -5.33 -1.32
CA ALA A 48 4.87 -6.00 -1.11
C ALA A 48 4.99 -6.56 0.32
N ILE A 49 4.62 -5.76 1.32
CA ILE A 49 4.65 -6.20 2.73
C ILE A 49 3.70 -7.38 2.96
N TYR A 50 2.52 -7.39 2.31
CA TYR A 50 1.60 -8.53 2.41
C TYR A 50 2.17 -9.78 1.76
N ALA A 51 2.87 -9.67 0.62
CA ALA A 51 3.58 -10.80 0.01
C ALA A 51 4.66 -11.36 0.96
N GLU A 52 5.42 -10.50 1.65
CA GLU A 52 6.36 -10.92 2.68
C GLU A 52 5.66 -11.59 3.88
N ALA A 53 4.45 -11.13 4.23
CA ALA A 53 3.66 -11.74 5.30
C ALA A 53 3.21 -13.15 4.91
N ARG A 54 2.85 -13.40 3.64
CA ARG A 54 2.49 -14.73 3.15
C ARG A 54 3.64 -15.75 3.29
N GLY A 55 4.88 -15.28 3.25
CA GLY A 55 6.09 -16.09 3.48
C GLY A 55 6.65 -16.01 4.90
N ALA A 56 5.86 -15.59 5.89
CA ALA A 56 6.35 -15.38 7.25
C ALA A 56 6.84 -16.67 7.93
N GLU A 57 7.95 -16.56 8.65
CA GLU A 57 8.60 -17.69 9.35
C GLU A 57 7.92 -18.07 10.67
N SER A 58 7.02 -17.21 11.17
CA SER A 58 6.24 -17.44 12.38
C SER A 58 4.96 -16.61 12.40
N THR A 59 4.02 -16.97 13.29
CA THR A 59 2.81 -16.16 13.53
C THR A 59 3.15 -14.75 14.01
N LYS A 60 4.22 -14.58 14.80
CA LYS A 60 4.66 -13.27 15.28
C LYS A 60 5.16 -12.39 14.14
N ASP A 61 5.95 -12.98 13.23
CA ASP A 61 6.43 -12.29 12.02
C ASP A 61 5.26 -11.93 11.09
N PHE A 62 4.33 -12.86 10.87
CA PHE A 62 3.10 -12.61 10.11
C PHE A 62 2.31 -11.40 10.65
N VAL A 63 2.03 -11.38 11.95
CA VAL A 63 1.30 -10.29 12.61
C VAL A 63 2.08 -8.98 12.53
N HIS A 64 3.41 -9.03 12.67
CA HIS A 64 4.26 -7.84 12.56
C HIS A 64 4.18 -7.23 11.15
N LYS A 65 4.35 -8.04 10.10
CA LYS A 65 4.26 -7.58 8.71
C LYS A 65 2.86 -7.04 8.36
N LEU A 66 1.79 -7.67 8.83
CA LEU A 66 0.43 -7.11 8.66
C LEU A 66 0.26 -5.74 9.33
N LYS A 67 0.86 -5.52 10.52
CA LYS A 67 0.83 -4.20 11.18
C LYS A 67 1.61 -3.16 10.39
N LEU A 68 2.72 -3.54 9.75
CA LEU A 68 3.47 -2.65 8.85
C LEU A 68 2.61 -2.27 7.63
N ALA A 69 1.98 -3.24 6.95
CA ALA A 69 1.09 -2.95 5.84
C ALA A 69 -0.07 -2.01 6.24
N LEU A 70 -0.67 -2.24 7.42
CA LEU A 70 -1.72 -1.35 7.95
C LEU A 70 -1.21 0.06 8.25
N LYS A 71 0.03 0.21 8.73
CA LYS A 71 0.65 1.52 8.95
C LYS A 71 0.78 2.30 7.63
N GLU A 72 1.29 1.66 6.58
CA GLU A 72 1.43 2.27 5.24
C GLU A 72 0.08 2.66 4.63
N LEU A 73 -0.96 1.83 4.81
CA LEU A 73 -2.33 2.16 4.40
C LEU A 73 -2.90 3.36 5.18
N ASN A 74 -2.60 3.47 6.47
CA ASN A 74 -3.02 4.61 7.28
C ASN A 74 -2.34 5.91 6.84
N GLU A 75 -1.05 5.85 6.51
CA GLU A 75 -0.32 6.98 5.93
C GLU A 75 -0.90 7.39 4.58
N SER A 76 -1.12 6.42 3.67
CA SER A 76 -1.78 6.65 2.38
C SER A 76 -3.13 7.38 2.56
N ARG A 77 -3.94 6.95 3.52
CA ARG A 77 -5.23 7.56 3.83
C ARG A 77 -5.10 9.01 4.30
N VAL A 78 -4.03 9.37 5.01
CA VAL A 78 -3.78 10.76 5.42
C VAL A 78 -3.42 11.59 4.20
N TRP A 79 -2.51 11.11 3.35
CA TRP A 79 -2.11 11.83 2.13
C TRP A 79 -3.25 11.99 1.12
N LEU A 80 -4.17 11.03 1.03
CA LEU A 80 -5.37 11.15 0.18
C LEU A 80 -6.37 12.23 0.65
N LYS A 81 -6.26 12.70 1.89
CA LYS A 81 -7.10 13.77 2.43
C LYS A 81 -6.47 15.17 2.25
N ILE A 82 -5.21 15.22 1.82
CA ILE A 82 -4.42 16.45 1.58
C ILE A 82 -4.48 16.75 0.09
#